data_AF-N0BE46-F1
#
_entry.id   AF-N0BE46-F1
#
_cell.length_a   1.000
_cell.length_b   1.000
_cell.length_c   1.000
_cell.angle_alpha   90.00
_cell.angle_beta   90.00
_cell.angle_gamma   90.00
#
_symmetry.space_group_name_H-M   'P 1'
#
loop_
_entity.id
_entity.type
_entity.pdbx_description
1 polymer ?
#
loop_
_entity_poly.entity_id
_entity_poly.type
_entity_poly.pdbx_seq_one_letter_code
_entity_poly.pdbx_strand_id
1 'polypeptide(L)' 'MDTVKVSVDRDVDFNLARKMADVIADDGMLVSWFDGKKGTHFPDVKCCGEDSWLVYGKSRGGSLLIEINEYKFLYIK' A
#
# COMPACT_ATOMS: atom_id res chain seq x y z
N MET A 1 10.95 4.70 7.66
CA MET A 1 10.03 4.22 6.60
C MET A 1 9.84 5.39 5.68
N ASP A 2 10.23 5.22 4.43
CA ASP A 2 10.09 6.25 3.41
C ASP A 2 8.66 6.23 2.88
N THR A 3 8.14 7.40 2.53
CA THR A 3 6.78 7.54 1.99
C THR A 3 6.82 8.31 0.68
N VAL A 4 6.23 7.73 -0.37
CA VAL A 4 5.99 8.39 -1.65
C VAL A 4 4.49 8.60 -1.80
N LYS A 5 4.08 9.83 -2.13
CA LYS A 5 2.67 10.18 -2.36
C LYS A 5 2.48 10.63 -3.80
N VAL A 6 1.52 10.03 -4.48
CA VAL A 6 1.16 10.32 -5.86
C VAL A 6 -0.33 10.63 -5.91
N SER A 7 -0.67 11.80 -6.44
CA SER A 7 -2.05 12.17 -6.74
C SER A 7 -2.21 12.27 -8.24
N VAL A 8 -3.18 11.55 -8.80
CA VAL A 8 -3.46 11.54 -10.24
C VAL A 8 -4.86 12.07 -10.46
N ASP A 9 -4.99 13.13 -11.25
CA ASP A 9 -6.26 13.77 -11.60
C ASP A 9 -6.98 13.01 -12.73
N ARG A 10 -7.31 11.74 -12.45
CA ARG A 10 -8.15 10.86 -13.27
C ARG A 10 -8.65 9.70 -12.42
N ASP A 11 -9.63 8.95 -12.91
CA ASP A 11 -10.02 7.72 -12.24
C ASP A 11 -8.91 6.65 -12.32
N VAL A 12 -8.53 6.16 -11.15
CA VAL A 12 -7.54 5.12 -10.96
C VAL A 12 -8.22 3.97 -10.20
N ASP A 13 -8.20 2.79 -10.80
CA ASP A 13 -8.60 1.56 -10.13
C ASP A 13 -7.43 0.94 -9.35
N PHE A 14 -7.73 -0.03 -8.50
CA PHE A 14 -6.73 -0.71 -7.68
C PHE A 14 -5.59 -1.34 -8.51
N ASN A 15 -5.92 -1.92 -9.68
CA ASN A 15 -4.93 -2.62 -10.50
C ASN A 15 -3.93 -1.64 -11.13
N LEU A 16 -4.42 -0.49 -11.59
CA LEU A 16 -3.58 0.56 -12.11
C LEU A 16 -2.76 1.22 -11.00
N ALA A 17 -3.36 1.49 -9.83
CA ALA A 17 -2.64 1.97 -8.65
C ALA A 17 -1.50 1.03 -8.27
N ARG A 18 -1.79 -0.27 -8.18
CA ARG A 18 -0.77 -1.28 -7.87
C ARG A 18 0.37 -1.29 -8.89
N LYS A 19 0.07 -1.27 -10.19
CA LYS A 19 1.12 -1.22 -11.24
C LYS A 19 1.99 0.02 -11.14
N MET A 20 1.41 1.19 -10.84
CA MET A 20 2.16 2.42 -10.63
C MET A 20 3.06 2.30 -9.39
N ALA A 21 2.56 1.71 -8.30
CA ALA A 21 3.34 1.48 -7.09
C ALA A 21 4.48 0.49 -7.32
N ASP A 22 4.25 -0.59 -8.08
CA ASP A 22 5.28 -1.57 -8.43
C ASP A 22 6.45 -0.92 -9.21
N VAL A 23 6.14 0.01 -10.14
CA VAL A 23 7.17 0.77 -10.87
C VAL A 23 7.96 1.69 -9.95
N ILE A 24 7.30 2.37 -9.00
CA ILE A 24 7.95 3.27 -8.03
C ILE A 24 8.81 2.47 -7.02
N ALA A 25 8.38 1.25 -6.68
CA ALA A 25 9.05 0.41 -5.69
C ALA A 25 10.41 -0.11 -6.17
N ASP A 26 10.65 -0.15 -7.48
CA ASP A 26 11.94 -0.50 -8.10
C ASP A 26 12.49 -1.84 -7.58
N ASP A 27 11.92 -2.95 -8.06
CA ASP A 27 12.14 -4.33 -7.59
C ASP A 27 11.74 -4.62 -6.12
N GLY A 28 11.11 -3.67 -5.44
CA GLY A 28 10.57 -3.87 -4.09
C GLY A 28 9.51 -4.98 -4.02
N MET A 29 9.50 -5.72 -2.92
CA MET A 29 8.51 -6.77 -2.67
C MET A 29 7.29 -6.23 -1.91
N LEU A 30 6.11 -6.29 -2.52
CA LEU A 30 4.85 -5.88 -1.87
C LEU A 30 4.50 -6.81 -0.70
N VAL A 31 4.28 -6.22 0.48
CA VAL A 31 4.01 -6.96 1.73
C VAL A 31 2.56 -6.82 2.17
N SER A 32 2.04 -5.60 2.12
CA SER A 32 0.67 -5.29 2.53
C SER A 32 0.13 -4.11 1.74
N TRP A 33 -1.20 -4.02 1.67
CA TRP A 33 -1.87 -2.96 0.92
C TRP A 33 -3.23 -2.64 1.51
N PHE A 34 -3.75 -1.46 1.18
CA PHE A 34 -5.09 -0.99 1.54
C PHE A 34 -5.75 -0.32 0.32
N ASP A 35 -6.96 -0.78 0.00
CA ASP A 35 -7.87 -0.18 -0.97
C ASP A 35 -8.84 0.74 -0.22
N GLY A 36 -8.56 2.05 -0.26
CA GLY A 36 -9.39 3.04 0.41
C GLY A 36 -10.76 3.27 -0.22
N LYS A 37 -10.99 2.85 -1.47
CA LYS A 37 -12.33 2.92 -2.08
C LYS A 37 -13.26 1.84 -1.52
N LYS A 38 -12.72 0.66 -1.25
CA LYS A 38 -13.50 -0.50 -0.74
C LYS A 38 -13.36 -0.72 0.76
N GLY A 39 -12.37 -0.09 1.41
CA GLY A 39 -12.01 -0.36 2.79
C GLY A 39 -11.40 -1.75 3.01
N THR A 40 -10.92 -2.41 1.94
CA THR A 40 -10.33 -3.74 2.01
C THR A 40 -8.81 -3.66 2.07
N HIS A 41 -8.17 -4.60 2.75
CA HIS A 41 -6.71 -4.64 2.86
C HIS A 41 -6.17 -6.06 2.85
N PHE A 42 -4.87 -6.18 2.61
CA PHE A 42 -4.12 -7.40 2.80
C PHE A 42 -2.99 -7.21 3.81
N PRO A 43 -2.79 -8.15 4.75
CA PRO A 43 -3.67 -9.28 5.02
C PRO A 43 -5.03 -8.83 5.57
N ASP A 44 -6.09 -9.59 5.29
CA ASP A 44 -7.45 -9.32 5.81
C ASP A 44 -7.57 -9.82 7.26
N VAL A 45 -6.81 -9.17 8.14
CA VAL A 45 -6.81 -9.46 9.57
C VAL A 45 -7.42 -8.29 10.30
N LYS A 46 -8.58 -8.52 10.92
CA LYS A 46 -9.19 -7.58 11.87
C LYS A 46 -8.61 -7.86 13.25
N CYS A 47 -7.41 -7.36 13.53
CA CYS A 47 -6.95 -7.25 14.91
C CYS A 47 -6.60 -5.81 15.25
N CYS A 48 -6.94 -5.44 16.49
CA CYS A 48 -6.21 -4.43 17.23
C CYS A 48 -6.40 -2.96 16.77
N GLY A 49 -7.37 -2.67 15.90
CA GLY A 49 -7.77 -1.29 15.52
C GLY A 49 -7.63 -0.98 14.02
N GLU A 50 -7.75 0.32 13.68
CA GLU A 50 -7.50 0.84 12.33
C GLU A 50 -6.01 0.66 11.97
N ASP A 51 -5.73 0.27 10.72
CA ASP A 51 -4.38 0.02 10.17
C ASP A 51 -3.67 -1.32 10.52
N SER A 52 -4.39 -2.40 10.77
CA SER A 52 -3.81 -3.74 10.99
C SER A 52 -2.87 -4.20 9.86
N TRP A 53 -3.20 -3.89 8.60
CA TRP A 53 -2.38 -4.17 7.42
C TRP A 53 -1.02 -3.44 7.45
N LEU A 54 -0.99 -2.21 8.00
CA LEU A 54 0.22 -1.41 8.11
C LEU A 54 1.11 -1.93 9.24
N VAL A 55 0.52 -2.28 10.39
CA VAL A 55 1.24 -2.92 11.50
C VAL A 55 1.86 -4.24 11.05
N TYR A 56 1.07 -5.07 10.36
CA TYR A 56 1.57 -6.31 9.76
C TYR A 56 2.75 -6.05 8.82
N GLY A 57 2.58 -5.13 7.87
CA GLY A 57 3.61 -4.85 6.88
C GLY A 57 4.91 -4.35 7.51
N LYS A 58 4.83 -3.44 8.49
CA LYS A 58 5.99 -2.97 9.27
C LYS A 58 6.68 -4.11 10.03
N SER A 59 5.91 -5.00 10.66
CA SER A 59 6.45 -6.15 11.39
C SER A 59 7.21 -7.15 10.51
N ARG A 60 6.96 -7.13 9.19
CA ARG A 60 7.64 -7.97 8.19
C ARG A 60 8.84 -7.28 7.53
N GLY A 61 9.19 -6.07 7.96
CA GLY A 61 10.31 -5.31 7.43
C GLY A 61 9.94 -4.30 6.36
N GLY A 62 8.65 -4.02 6.14
CA GLY A 62 8.21 -3.02 5.18
C GLY A 62 8.82 -1.64 5.49
N SER A 63 9.52 -1.08 4.50
CA SER A 63 10.35 0.11 4.63
C SER A 63 9.95 1.25 3.71
N LEU A 64 9.15 0.96 2.66
CA LEU A 64 8.67 1.93 1.67
C LEU A 64 7.14 1.89 1.57
N LEU A 65 6.49 3.00 1.92
CA LEU A 65 5.05 3.20 1.77
C LEU A 65 4.75 4.04 0.54
N ILE A 66 3.94 3.52 -0.38
CA ILE A 66 3.52 4.23 -1.58
C ILE A 66 2.01 4.47 -1.48
N GLU A 67 1.63 5.75 -1.46
CA GLU A 67 0.24 6.21 -1.45
C GLU A 67 -0.11 6.73 -2.85
N ILE A 68 -1.15 6.17 -3.46
CA ILE A 68 -1.67 6.58 -4.78
C ILE A 68 -3.15 6.85 -4.64
N ASN A 69 -3.55 8.12 -4.66
CA ASN A 69 -4.92 8.55 -4.32
C ASN A 69 -5.40 7.90 -3.00
N GLU A 70 -6.44 7.05 -3.03
CA GLU A 70 -6.98 6.35 -1.86
C GLU A 70 -6.31 4.99 -1.57
N TYR A 71 -5.40 4.54 -2.43
CA TYR A 71 -4.72 3.26 -2.31
C TYR A 71 -3.38 3.42 -1.60
N LYS A 72 -3.01 2.43 -0.80
CA LYS A 72 -1.73 2.39 -0.09
C LYS A 72 -1.07 1.03 -0.26
N PHE A 73 0.24 1.03 -0.49
CA PHE A 73 1.03 -0.18 -0.74
C PHE A 73 2.33 -0.11 0.05
N LEU A 74 2.62 -1.12 0.87
CA LEU A 74 3.85 -1.20 1.64
C LEU A 74 4.78 -2.26 1.07
N TYR A 75 6.01 -1.85 0.76
CA TYR A 75 7.06 -2.68 0.18
C TYR A 75 8.24 -2.87 1.14
N ILE A 76 8.91 -4.00 0.99
CA ILE A 76 10.30 -4.19 1.42
C ILE A 76 11.19 -3.81 0.25
N LYS A 77 12.20 -3.00 0.52
CA LYS A 77 13.28 -2.65 -0.41
C LYS A 77 14.59 -3.29 0.04
#